data_AF-A0A1Q5CWT6-F1
#
_entry.id   AF-A0A1Q5CWT6-F1
#
_cell.length_a   1.000
_cell.length_b   1.000
_cell.length_c   1.000
_cell.angle_alpha   90.00
_cell.angle_beta   90.00
_cell.angle_gamma   90.00
#
_symmetry.space_group_name_H-M   'P 1'
#
loop_
_entity.id
_entity.type
_entity.pdbx_description
1 polymer ?
#
loop_
_entity_poly.entity_id
_entity_poly.type
_entity_poly.pdbx_seq_one_letter_code
_entity_poly.pdbx_strand_id
1 'polypeptide(L)'
;MTARSEGTPSEPPDETPPEGSDSGGPAAPKRRSPQQRKQVLLRLDPQVYEALARWAGDELRSANAQIEFLLRRALAEAGRLPGEAGPLPRRGRPPRRPGPGSTPPPPP
;
A
#
# COMPACT_ATOMS: atom_id res chain seq x y z
N MET A 1 76.21 11.84 -2.10
CA MET A 1 75.50 12.37 -0.90
C MET A 1 74.10 12.77 -1.30
N THR A 2 73.15 12.73 -0.35
CA THR A 2 71.66 12.77 -0.44
C THR A 2 71.03 11.45 -0.91
N ALA A 3 70.81 10.44 -0.05
CA ALA A 3 69.85 10.30 1.07
C ALA A 3 68.39 10.06 0.60
N ARG A 4 67.88 8.82 0.77
CA ARG A 4 66.76 8.39 1.67
C ARG A 4 65.36 8.72 1.10
N SER A 5 64.33 7.86 1.09
CA SER A 5 63.83 6.89 2.07
C SER A 5 62.89 5.87 1.37
N GLU A 6 62.99 4.57 1.70
CA GLU A 6 62.09 3.78 2.57
C GLU A 6 60.75 3.37 1.91
N GLY A 7 60.67 2.07 1.60
CA GLY A 7 59.47 1.37 1.18
C GLY A 7 58.70 0.77 2.36
N THR A 8 57.38 0.76 2.18
CA THR A 8 56.31 -0.10 2.73
C THR A 8 56.51 -0.79 4.08
N PRO A 9 55.45 -0.73 4.92
CA PRO A 9 54.91 -1.97 5.47
C PRO A 9 53.42 -2.15 5.19
N SER A 10 53.07 -3.38 4.79
CA SER A 10 51.72 -3.93 4.77
C SER A 10 51.22 -4.11 6.21
N GLU A 11 49.95 -3.77 6.45
CA GLU A 11 49.20 -4.20 7.62
C GLU A 11 47.90 -4.86 7.12
N PRO A 12 47.58 -6.11 7.51
CA PRO A 12 46.30 -6.73 7.20
C PRO A 12 45.21 -6.25 8.18
N PRO A 13 43.93 -6.22 7.75
CA PRO A 13 42.84 -5.66 8.55
C PRO A 13 42.40 -6.64 9.64
N ASP A 14 42.32 -6.14 10.87
CA ASP A 14 41.57 -6.76 11.95
C ASP A 14 40.34 -5.88 12.20
N GLU A 15 39.20 -6.24 11.62
CA GLU A 15 37.91 -5.78 12.12
C GLU A 15 36.88 -6.87 11.91
N THR A 16 36.56 -7.49 13.03
CA THR A 16 35.51 -8.48 13.23
C THR A 16 34.16 -7.87 12.84
N PRO A 17 33.31 -8.57 12.07
CA PRO A 17 31.98 -8.04 11.74
C PRO A 17 31.11 -8.04 13.00
N PRO A 18 30.44 -6.93 13.35
CA PRO A 18 29.51 -6.95 14.47
C PRO A 18 28.28 -7.78 14.12
N GLU A 19 27.93 -8.61 15.09
CA GLU A 19 26.85 -9.57 15.10
C GLU A 19 25.50 -8.96 14.70
N GLY A 20 24.72 -9.76 13.99
CA GLY A 20 23.34 -9.48 13.67
C GLY A 20 22.53 -9.22 14.93
N SER A 21 22.21 -7.96 15.17
CA SER A 21 21.14 -7.58 16.08
C SER A 21 19.81 -7.77 15.35
N ASP A 22 19.30 -9.00 15.42
CA ASP A 22 17.93 -9.38 15.10
C ASP A 22 17.00 -8.65 16.09
N SER A 23 16.77 -7.37 15.81
CA SER A 23 15.82 -6.53 16.53
C SER A 23 14.44 -6.78 15.93
N GLY A 24 13.84 -7.89 16.36
CA GLY A 24 12.44 -8.23 16.16
C GLY A 24 11.51 -7.22 16.83
N GLY A 25 11.39 -6.04 16.23
CA GLY A 25 10.32 -5.09 16.52
C GLY A 25 8.98 -5.64 16.01
N PRO A 26 7.83 -5.27 16.63
CA PRO A 26 6.54 -5.77 16.21
C PRO A 26 6.32 -5.41 14.75
N ALA A 27 6.13 -6.44 13.92
CA ALA A 27 5.92 -6.31 12.49
C ALA A 27 4.77 -5.31 12.24
N ALA A 28 5.12 -4.09 11.86
CA ALA A 28 4.16 -3.09 11.44
C ALA A 28 3.27 -3.72 10.35
N PRO A 29 1.94 -3.54 10.39
CA PRO A 29 1.05 -4.20 9.45
C PRO A 29 1.48 -3.82 8.03
N LYS A 30 1.94 -4.82 7.25
CA LYS A 30 2.30 -4.65 5.84
C LYS A 30 1.13 -3.98 5.14
N ARG A 31 1.30 -2.71 4.78
CA ARG A 31 0.29 -1.94 4.04
C ARG A 31 0.02 -2.72 2.76
N ARG A 32 -1.16 -3.33 2.63
CA ARG A 32 -1.56 -4.04 1.41
C ARG A 32 -1.40 -3.05 0.26
N SER A 33 -0.57 -3.42 -0.72
CA SER A 33 -0.39 -2.67 -1.95
C SER A 33 -1.77 -2.35 -2.54
N PRO A 34 -2.04 -1.12 -3.02
CA PRO A 34 -3.33 -0.78 -3.59
C PRO A 34 -3.59 -1.70 -4.79
N GLN A 35 -4.46 -2.70 -4.59
CA GLN A 35 -4.89 -3.60 -5.63
C GLN A 35 -5.53 -2.76 -6.75
N GLN A 36 -5.04 -2.94 -7.97
CA GLN A 36 -5.60 -2.21 -9.11
C GLN A 36 -7.05 -2.62 -9.30
N ARG A 37 -7.97 -1.64 -9.25
CA ARG A 37 -9.40 -1.89 -9.39
C ARG A 37 -9.69 -2.35 -10.82
N LYS A 38 -10.32 -3.51 -10.97
CA LYS A 38 -10.79 -4.01 -12.26
C LYS A 38 -12.04 -3.23 -12.67
N GLN A 39 -12.00 -2.61 -13.85
CA GLN A 39 -13.18 -1.97 -14.44
C GLN A 39 -13.95 -3.02 -15.23
N VAL A 40 -15.26 -3.13 -14.97
CA VAL A 40 -16.16 -4.08 -15.64
C VAL A 40 -17.41 -3.31 -16.07
N LEU A 41 -17.86 -3.54 -17.30
CA LEU A 41 -19.14 -3.01 -17.78
C LEU A 41 -20.27 -3.88 -17.23
N LEU A 42 -21.15 -3.28 -16.43
CA LEU A 42 -22.35 -3.94 -15.92
C LEU A 42 -23.53 -3.61 -16.83
N ARG A 43 -24.31 -4.63 -17.22
CA ARG A 43 -25.62 -4.43 -17.85
C ARG A 43 -26.66 -4.46 -16.75
N LEU A 44 -27.35 -3.34 -16.55
CA LEU A 44 -28.41 -3.18 -15.57
C LEU A 44 -29.66 -2.67 -16.26
N ASP A 45 -30.81 -3.08 -15.74
CA ASP A 45 -32.06 -2.40 -16.06
C ASP A 45 -31.95 -0.93 -15.59
N PRO A 46 -32.36 0.06 -16.42
CA PRO A 46 -32.28 1.47 -16.06
C PRO A 46 -33.02 1.81 -14.75
N GLN A 47 -34.19 1.23 -14.50
CA GLN A 47 -34.96 1.51 -13.28
C GLN A 47 -34.26 0.97 -12.04
N VAL A 48 -33.60 -0.18 -12.16
CA VAL A 48 -32.78 -0.75 -11.08
C VAL A 48 -31.59 0.17 -10.77
N TYR A 49 -30.93 0.69 -11.81
CA TYR A 49 -29.85 1.65 -11.62
C TYR A 49 -30.33 2.92 -10.90
N GLU A 50 -31.46 3.49 -11.31
CA GLU A 50 -32.04 4.68 -10.68
C GLU A 50 -32.40 4.44 -9.20
N ALA A 51 -32.95 3.28 -8.87
CA ALA A 51 -33.24 2.92 -7.49
C ALA A 51 -31.96 2.83 -6.65
N LEU A 52 -30.90 2.21 -7.19
CA LEU A 52 -29.59 2.13 -6.53
C LEU A 52 -28.93 3.50 -6.37
N ALA A 53 -29.03 4.36 -7.38
CA ALA A 53 -28.48 5.71 -7.34
C ALA A 53 -29.16 6.58 -6.28
N ARG A 54 -30.50 6.50 -6.18
CA ARG A 54 -31.28 7.18 -5.13
C ARG A 54 -30.88 6.71 -3.74
N TRP A 55 -30.87 5.40 -3.51
CA TRP A 55 -30.46 4.83 -2.23
C TRP A 55 -29.02 5.21 -1.86
N ALA A 56 -28.10 5.18 -2.83
CA ALA A 56 -26.73 5.64 -2.60
C ALA A 56 -26.69 7.12 -2.15
N GLY A 57 -27.52 7.97 -2.76
CA GLY A 57 -27.69 9.38 -2.38
C GLY A 57 -28.14 9.54 -0.94
N ASP A 58 -29.13 8.76 -0.50
CA ASP A 58 -29.65 8.77 0.87
C ASP A 58 -28.56 8.39 1.90
N GLU A 59 -27.64 7.50 1.52
CA GLU A 59 -26.48 7.11 2.34
C GLU A 59 -25.21 7.96 2.11
N LEU A 60 -25.31 9.04 1.33
CA LEU A 60 -24.21 9.92 0.92
C LEU A 60 -23.08 9.18 0.17
N ARG A 61 -23.34 8.00 -0.42
CA ARG A 61 -22.39 7.17 -1.19
C ARG A 61 -22.50 7.48 -2.68
N SER A 62 -21.43 7.19 -3.43
CA SER A 62 -21.56 7.07 -4.88
C SER A 62 -22.29 5.77 -5.23
N ALA A 63 -22.96 5.73 -6.38
CA ALA A 63 -23.61 4.52 -6.89
C ALA A 63 -22.63 3.33 -6.96
N ASN A 64 -21.40 3.53 -7.44
CA ASN A 64 -20.38 2.47 -7.47
C ASN A 64 -20.01 1.95 -6.07
N ALA A 65 -19.92 2.83 -5.07
CA ALA A 65 -19.63 2.41 -3.70
C ALA A 65 -20.81 1.62 -3.11
N GLN A 66 -22.04 1.98 -3.44
CA GLN A 66 -23.24 1.24 -3.04
C GLN A 66 -23.28 -0.15 -3.69
N ILE A 67 -23.04 -0.24 -5.00
CA ILE A 67 -22.98 -1.51 -5.73
C ILE A 67 -21.91 -2.43 -5.15
N GLU A 68 -20.69 -1.92 -4.93
CA GLU A 68 -19.60 -2.69 -4.32
C GLU A 68 -19.97 -3.21 -2.93
N PHE A 69 -20.61 -2.38 -2.10
CA PHE A 69 -21.07 -2.78 -0.77
C PHE A 69 -22.08 -3.93 -0.85
N LEU A 70 -23.08 -3.82 -1.72
CA LEU A 70 -24.10 -4.85 -1.90
C LEU A 70 -23.52 -6.16 -2.40
N LEU A 71 -22.60 -6.12 -3.36
CA LEU A 71 -21.93 -7.31 -3.88
C LEU A 71 -21.10 -8.01 -2.80
N ARG A 72 -20.33 -7.25 -2.01
CA ARG A 72 -19.54 -7.81 -0.90
C ARG A 72 -20.41 -8.43 0.18
N ARG A 73 -21.52 -7.74 0.53
CA ARG A 73 -22.49 -8.24 1.49
C ARG A 73 -23.12 -9.55 1.01
N ALA A 74 -23.61 -9.59 -0.23
CA ALA A 74 -24.20 -10.79 -0.82
C ALA A 74 -23.19 -11.95 -0.89
N LEU A 75 -21.94 -11.68 -1.25
CA LEU A 75 -20.87 -12.69 -1.24
C LEU A 75 -20.57 -13.20 0.17
N ALA A 76 -20.55 -12.32 1.18
CA ALA A 76 -20.32 -12.70 2.56
C ALA A 76 -21.47 -13.56 3.11
N GLU A 77 -22.71 -13.13 2.88
CA GLU A 77 -23.93 -13.88 3.25
C GLU A 77 -23.99 -15.25 2.57
N ALA A 78 -23.52 -15.36 1.32
CA ALA A 78 -23.41 -16.62 0.59
C ALA A 78 -22.20 -17.48 1.00
N GLY A 79 -21.33 -17.01 1.91
CA GLY A 79 -20.09 -17.71 2.27
C GLY A 79 -19.04 -17.79 1.16
N ARG A 80 -19.11 -16.90 0.16
CA ARG A 80 -18.28 -16.88 -1.05
C ARG A 80 -17.29 -15.71 -1.09
N LEU A 81 -17.24 -14.89 -0.04
CA LEU A 81 -16.31 -13.77 0.00
C LEU A 81 -14.87 -14.30 0.12
N PRO A 82 -13.95 -13.95 -0.82
CA PRO A 82 -12.56 -14.38 -0.71
C PRO A 82 -11.88 -13.78 0.52
N GLY A 83 -11.07 -14.57 1.25
CA GLY A 83 -10.35 -14.10 2.45
C GLY A 83 -9.35 -12.96 2.18
N GLU A 84 -8.89 -12.82 0.93
CA GLU A 84 -8.00 -11.74 0.48
C GLU A 84 -8.73 -10.42 0.15
N ALA A 85 -10.06 -10.42 0.13
CA ALA A 85 -10.85 -9.22 -0.15
C ALA A 85 -10.61 -8.19 0.97
N GLY A 86 -9.74 -7.21 0.71
CA GLY A 86 -9.42 -6.15 1.65
C GLY A 86 -10.65 -5.30 2.04
N PRO A 87 -10.58 -4.56 3.16
CA PRO A 87 -11.69 -3.71 3.62
C PRO A 87 -12.07 -2.68 2.56
N LEU A 88 -13.35 -2.28 2.55
CA LEU A 88 -13.85 -1.22 1.66
C LEU A 88 -12.98 0.05 1.84
N PRO A 89 -12.43 0.61 0.76
CA PRO A 89 -11.58 1.79 0.85
C PRO A 89 -12.37 2.95 1.45
N ARG A 90 -11.75 3.67 2.40
CA ARG A 90 -12.36 4.83 3.06
C ARG A 90 -12.66 5.93 2.04
N ARG A 91 -13.72 6.70 2.31
CA ARG A 91 -14.06 7.90 1.53
C ARG A 91 -12.92 8.92 1.62
N GLY A 92 -12.65 9.60 0.51
CA GLY A 92 -11.74 10.74 0.44
C GLY A 92 -10.35 10.40 -0.10
N ARG A 93 -10.01 11.09 -1.19
CA ARG A 93 -8.70 11.27 -1.84
C ARG A 93 -7.87 9.99 -2.09
N PRO A 94 -7.65 9.57 -3.36
CA PRO A 94 -6.63 8.58 -3.66
C PRO A 94 -5.30 9.02 -3.01
N PRO A 95 -4.53 8.10 -2.40
CA PRO A 95 -3.22 8.45 -1.86
C PRO A 95 -2.39 9.12 -2.96
N ARG A 96 -1.83 10.29 -2.66
CA ARG A 96 -0.99 11.05 -3.58
C ARG A 96 0.19 10.15 -3.96
N ARG A 97 0.39 9.90 -5.26
CA ARG A 97 1.62 9.24 -5.74
C ARG A 97 2.79 10.10 -5.25
N PRO A 98 3.84 9.51 -4.63
CA PRO A 98 5.08 10.25 -4.41
C PRO A 98 5.59 10.68 -5.78
N GLY A 99 5.66 12.00 -6.01
CA GLY A 99 6.31 12.55 -7.19
C GLY A 99 7.83 12.46 -7.01
N PRO A 100 8.62 12.32 -8.09
CA PRO A 100 10.08 12.41 -8.00
C PRO A 100 10.44 13.84 -7.56
N GLY A 101 10.87 14.01 -6.31
CA GLY A 101 11.29 15.32 -5.78
C GLY A 101 11.11 15.57 -4.28
N SER A 102 10.56 14.64 -3.48
CA SER A 102 10.54 14.80 -2.02
C SER A 102 11.86 14.35 -1.40
N THR A 103 12.91 15.17 -1.51
CA THR A 103 14.09 15.04 -0.64
C THR A 103 13.69 15.53 0.75
N PRO A 104 13.71 14.69 1.79
CA PRO A 104 13.48 15.16 3.15
C PRO A 104 14.59 16.14 3.55
N PRO A 105 14.29 17.24 4.27
CA PRO A 105 15.33 18.14 4.76
C PRO A 105 16.25 17.38 5.72
N PRO A 106 17.57 17.67 5.73
CA PRO A 106 18.48 17.00 6.64
C PRO A 106 18.10 17.32 8.09
N PRO A 107 18.32 16.37 9.02
CA PRO A 107 18.03 16.56 10.43
C PRO A 107 18.92 17.67 11.03
N PRO A 108 18.45 18.32 12.12
CA PRO A 108 19.19 19.38 12.81
C PRO A 108 20.48 18.86 13.46
#